data_AF-A0A850RJS5-F1
#
_entry.id   AF-A0A850RJS5-F1
#
_cell.length_a   1.000
_cell.length_b   1.000
_cell.length_c   1.000
_cell.angle_alpha   90.00
_cell.angle_beta   90.00
_cell.angle_gamma   90.00
#
_symmetry.space_group_name_H-M   'P 1'
#
loop_
_entity.id
_entity.type
_entity.pdbx_description
1 polymer ?
#
loop_
_entity_poly.entity_id
_entity_poly.type
_entity_poly.pdbx_seq_one_letter_code
_entity_poly.pdbx_strand_id
1 'polypeptide(L)'
;MTCRLHTAAVRLERKFVIHKRLGEIRVIPLHEADKPHKYAYVAGCRNVAWLVGKIHEIDHEKKIIKITRSADESKLIPIHLERGDRIPDDFKVADNVKLICHVYSGIKGDDDDDVKAGRYARLVAKLIDRPTLLDMRTTGDFSQLDLSGNDGAFDSFELPETFTPVSNTIELAGFVDGAPMLVRDQDHERDRLIFMLRQADSPQLLIPVEIAGKHAPSYRKVVTVGMAVFVTGIVMSAKRPDNGESVAAIRSNHVRKAVPSKDFQFETLPDWVKSIRIRWANHVQQERARAAAMEAARQAQATALSLSA
;
A
#
# COMPACT_ATOMS: atom_id res chain seq x y z
N MET A 1 -8.76 61.23 -40.98
CA MET A 1 -9.09 60.47 -39.75
C MET A 1 -9.13 59.00 -40.10
N THR A 2 -8.07 58.25 -39.81
CA THR A 2 -7.97 56.81 -40.08
C THR A 2 -7.32 56.14 -38.89
N CYS A 3 -8.13 55.44 -38.12
CA CYS A 3 -7.74 54.68 -36.93
C CYS A 3 -7.24 53.30 -37.37
N ARG A 4 -5.97 52.97 -37.12
CA ARG A 4 -5.42 51.62 -37.32
C ARG A 4 -5.43 50.89 -35.98
N LEU A 5 -6.23 49.83 -35.90
CA LEU A 5 -6.20 48.83 -34.83
C LEU A 5 -4.93 47.98 -35.00
N HIS A 6 -4.09 47.91 -33.97
CA HIS A 6 -3.00 46.95 -33.85
C HIS A 6 -3.43 45.82 -32.91
N THR A 7 -3.60 44.63 -33.47
CA THR A 7 -3.82 43.39 -32.72
C THR A 7 -2.45 42.79 -32.37
N ALA A 8 -2.04 42.91 -31.10
CA ALA A 8 -0.83 42.25 -30.61
C ALA A 8 -1.15 40.82 -30.17
N ALA A 9 -0.71 39.84 -30.95
CA ALA A 9 -0.72 38.44 -30.57
C ALA A 9 0.42 38.19 -29.55
N VAL A 10 0.06 37.93 -28.30
CA VAL A 10 0.98 37.52 -27.24
C VAL A 10 1.38 36.07 -27.49
N ARG A 11 2.58 35.88 -28.06
CA ARG A 11 3.22 34.58 -28.25
C ARG A 11 3.81 34.13 -26.91
N LEU A 12 3.09 33.25 -26.20
CA LEU A 12 3.58 32.56 -25.01
C LEU A 12 4.71 31.59 -25.42
N GLU A 13 5.96 32.07 -25.39
CA GLU A 13 7.13 31.21 -25.42
C GLU A 13 7.21 30.44 -24.09
N ARG A 14 6.68 29.21 -24.09
CA ARG A 14 6.99 28.22 -23.06
C ARG A 14 8.48 27.90 -23.17
N LYS A 15 9.29 28.45 -22.26
CA LYS A 15 10.69 28.06 -22.09
C LYS A 15 10.75 26.61 -21.64
N PHE A 16 11.04 25.72 -22.58
CA PHE A 16 11.46 24.35 -22.32
C PHE A 16 12.87 24.39 -21.73
N VAL A 17 13.01 24.01 -20.47
CA VAL A 17 14.32 23.66 -19.90
C VAL A 17 14.57 22.19 -20.25
N ILE A 18 15.21 21.95 -21.40
CA ILE A 18 15.75 20.62 -21.73
C ILE A 18 17.10 20.53 -21.02
N HIS A 19 17.16 19.87 -19.87
CA HIS A 19 18.42 19.40 -19.31
C HIS A 19 18.75 18.03 -19.88
N LYS A 20 19.85 17.97 -20.64
CA LYS A 20 20.52 16.75 -21.06
C LYS A 20 21.41 16.27 -19.89
N ARG A 21 21.15 15.10 -19.31
CA ARG A 21 22.11 13.99 -19.04
C ARG A 21 21.72 13.12 -17.82
N LEU A 22 21.84 11.80 -18.05
CA LEU A 22 22.14 10.70 -17.10
C LEU A 22 21.04 10.28 -16.10
N GLY A 23 20.37 9.17 -16.42
CA GLY A 23 19.80 8.25 -15.42
C GLY A 23 18.73 8.83 -14.52
N GLU A 24 17.95 9.80 -15.03
CA GLU A 24 16.76 10.29 -14.36
C GLU A 24 15.78 9.13 -14.13
N ILE A 25 15.06 9.19 -13.01
CA ILE A 25 13.89 8.36 -12.70
C ILE A 25 13.13 8.14 -14.00
N ARG A 26 12.58 6.94 -14.25
CA ARG A 26 11.53 6.81 -15.28
C ARG A 26 10.31 7.59 -14.80
N VAL A 27 10.39 8.91 -14.89
CA VAL A 27 9.33 9.87 -14.63
C VAL A 27 8.24 9.46 -15.59
N ILE A 28 7.18 8.87 -15.06
CA ILE A 28 5.92 8.78 -15.79
C ILE A 28 5.69 10.20 -16.28
N PRO A 29 5.69 10.45 -17.61
CA PRO A 29 5.52 11.80 -18.12
C PRO A 29 4.29 12.40 -17.46
N LEU A 30 4.30 13.67 -17.05
CA LEU A 30 3.21 14.26 -16.25
C LEU A 30 1.82 14.02 -16.89
N HIS A 31 1.75 14.02 -18.23
CA HIS A 31 0.54 13.72 -19.02
C HIS A 31 0.08 12.25 -18.99
N GLU A 32 0.94 11.33 -18.56
CA GLU A 32 0.66 9.92 -18.30
C GLU A 32 0.37 9.64 -16.83
N ALA A 33 0.78 10.53 -15.90
CA ALA A 33 0.42 10.44 -14.48
C ALA A 33 -1.11 10.60 -14.28
N ASP A 34 -1.76 11.33 -15.18
CA ASP A 34 -3.23 11.46 -15.26
C ASP A 34 -3.93 10.22 -15.82
N LYS A 35 -3.18 9.21 -16.27
CA LYS A 35 -3.69 7.97 -16.88
C LYS A 35 -3.32 6.75 -16.03
N PRO A 36 -4.07 6.46 -14.96
CA PRO A 36 -3.80 5.33 -14.06
C PRO A 36 -3.61 4.00 -14.79
N HIS A 37 -4.30 3.78 -15.92
CA HIS A 37 -4.18 2.56 -16.70
C HIS A 37 -2.77 2.26 -17.24
N LYS A 38 -1.90 3.27 -17.36
CA LYS A 38 -0.54 3.10 -17.88
C LYS A 38 0.48 2.68 -16.83
N TYR A 39 0.31 3.11 -15.58
CA TYR A 39 1.31 2.91 -14.54
C TYR A 39 0.80 2.14 -13.33
N ALA A 40 -0.52 2.03 -13.13
CA ALA A 40 -1.09 1.44 -11.92
C ALA A 40 -1.14 -0.09 -11.94
N TYR A 41 -0.38 -0.77 -12.81
CA TYR A 41 -0.42 -2.22 -12.94
C TYR A 41 0.97 -2.84 -12.78
N VAL A 42 1.05 -3.89 -11.97
CA VAL A 42 2.22 -4.74 -11.77
C VAL A 42 1.82 -6.17 -12.06
N ALA A 43 2.51 -6.83 -13.00
CA ALA A 43 2.18 -8.19 -13.47
C ALA A 43 0.70 -8.35 -13.88
N GLY A 44 0.11 -7.30 -14.46
CA GLY A 44 -1.29 -7.27 -14.87
C GLY A 44 -2.30 -7.14 -13.72
N CYS A 45 -1.87 -6.91 -12.48
CA CYS A 45 -2.73 -6.62 -11.34
C CYS A 45 -2.65 -5.14 -10.95
N ARG A 46 -3.77 -4.50 -10.60
CA ARG A 46 -3.75 -3.12 -10.11
C ARG A 46 -2.87 -3.01 -8.86
N ASN A 47 -1.90 -2.12 -8.89
CA ASN A 47 -0.96 -1.85 -7.82
C ASN A 47 -0.51 -0.40 -7.90
N VAL A 48 -1.05 0.41 -7.01
CA VAL A 48 -0.67 1.82 -6.92
C VAL A 48 -0.89 2.34 -5.50
N ALA A 49 0.03 3.18 -5.07
CA ALA A 49 -0.03 3.95 -3.84
C ALA A 49 0.21 5.42 -4.16
N TRP A 50 -0.66 6.30 -3.70
CA TRP A 50 -0.49 7.75 -3.79
C TRP A 50 -0.16 8.30 -2.42
N LEU A 51 1.03 8.87 -2.29
CA LEU A 51 1.56 9.34 -1.02
C LEU A 51 1.91 10.82 -1.13
N VAL A 52 1.63 11.54 -0.05
CA VAL A 52 2.00 12.95 0.09
C VAL A 52 2.57 13.15 1.48
N GLY A 53 3.68 13.88 1.58
CA GLY A 53 4.30 14.16 2.87
C GLY A 53 5.48 15.10 2.75
N LYS A 54 6.16 15.30 3.88
CA LYS A 54 7.44 16.00 3.97
C LYS A 54 8.58 15.00 3.96
N ILE A 55 9.64 15.32 3.22
CA ILE A 55 10.87 14.54 3.24
C ILE A 55 11.54 14.75 4.60
N HIS A 56 11.77 13.67 5.34
CA HIS A 56 12.48 13.73 6.62
C HIS A 56 13.95 13.34 6.46
N GLU A 57 14.24 12.31 5.66
CA GLU A 57 15.59 11.81 5.47
C GLU A 57 15.76 11.33 4.02
N ILE A 58 16.93 11.61 3.45
CA ILE A 58 17.34 11.13 2.14
C ILE A 58 18.63 10.32 2.31
N ASP A 59 18.56 9.03 2.01
CA ASP A 59 19.72 8.14 1.96
C ASP A 59 20.05 7.84 0.48
N HIS A 60 21.06 8.53 -0.05
CA HIS A 60 21.49 8.36 -1.45
C HIS A 60 22.21 7.03 -1.70
N GLU A 61 22.85 6.45 -0.69
CA GLU A 61 23.59 5.19 -0.82
C GLU A 61 22.61 4.02 -0.89
N LYS A 62 21.65 3.97 0.03
CA LYS A 62 20.60 2.93 0.07
C LYS A 62 19.47 3.21 -0.90
N LYS A 63 19.43 4.42 -1.49
CA LYS A 63 18.36 4.90 -2.38
C LYS A 63 16.98 4.85 -1.72
N ILE A 64 16.91 5.38 -0.50
CA ILE A 64 15.70 5.40 0.32
C ILE A 64 15.36 6.84 0.67
N ILE A 65 14.09 7.19 0.53
CA ILE A 65 13.51 8.43 1.05
C ILE A 65 12.58 8.06 2.19
N LYS A 66 12.72 8.72 3.33
CA LYS A 66 11.74 8.61 4.41
C LYS A 66 10.86 9.84 4.41
N ILE A 67 9.55 9.61 4.28
CA ILE A 67 8.56 10.70 4.33
C ILE A 67 7.76 10.64 5.63
N THR A 68 7.27 11.78 6.09
CA THR A 68 6.34 11.88 7.21
C THR A 68 5.23 12.89 6.90
N ARG A 69 4.11 12.74 7.59
CA ARG A 69 3.03 13.74 7.61
C ARG A 69 2.84 14.39 8.98
N SER A 70 3.41 13.77 10.02
CA SER A 70 3.36 14.26 11.39
C SER A 70 4.72 14.83 11.77
N ALA A 71 4.76 15.68 12.79
CA ALA A 71 6.00 16.05 13.47
C ALA A 71 6.65 14.83 14.16
N ASP A 72 5.92 13.74 14.36
CA ASP A 72 6.43 12.52 14.99
C ASP A 72 7.43 11.77 14.10
N GLU A 73 8.69 11.68 14.55
CA GLU A 73 9.74 10.84 13.95
C GLU A 73 9.43 9.34 14.04
N SER A 74 8.44 8.94 14.83
CA SER A 74 8.00 7.54 14.90
C SER A 74 7.18 7.09 13.70
N LYS A 75 6.72 8.03 12.85
CA LYS A 75 5.81 7.77 11.73
C LYS A 75 6.46 7.94 10.35
N LEU A 76 7.74 7.56 10.23
CA LEU A 76 8.47 7.62 8.96
C LEU A 76 8.06 6.48 8.03
N ILE A 77 7.66 6.79 6.80
CA ILE A 77 7.36 5.79 5.79
C ILE A 77 8.57 5.70 4.84
N PRO A 78 9.30 4.57 4.81
CA PRO A 78 10.41 4.39 3.88
C PRO A 78 9.90 4.10 2.47
N ILE A 79 10.50 4.76 1.49
CA ILE A 79 10.20 4.65 0.08
C ILE A 79 11.50 4.39 -0.68
N HIS A 80 11.54 3.31 -1.42
CA HIS A 80 12.71 2.87 -2.16
C HIS A 80 12.65 3.35 -3.61
N LEU A 81 13.81 3.56 -4.21
CA LEU A 81 13.94 3.87 -5.63
C LEU A 81 14.34 2.62 -6.41
N GLU A 82 14.04 2.58 -7.71
CA GLU A 82 14.50 1.49 -8.57
C GLU A 82 15.99 1.56 -8.88
N ARG A 83 16.53 0.45 -9.39
CA ARG A 83 17.93 0.35 -9.78
C ARG A 83 18.19 1.22 -11.01
N GLY A 84 18.79 2.38 -10.76
CA GLY A 84 19.21 3.32 -11.80
C GLY A 84 18.67 4.72 -11.52
N ASP A 85 17.51 4.77 -10.86
CA ASP A 85 16.85 5.99 -10.45
C ASP A 85 17.65 6.73 -9.37
N ARG A 86 17.49 8.06 -9.39
CA ARG A 86 18.05 9.02 -8.44
C ARG A 86 17.00 10.06 -8.09
N ILE A 87 17.04 10.52 -6.85
CA ILE A 87 16.20 11.62 -6.39
C ILE A 87 16.64 12.88 -7.16
N PRO A 88 15.73 13.68 -7.72
CA PRO A 88 16.11 14.93 -8.36
C PRO A 88 16.79 15.85 -7.33
N ASP A 89 17.89 16.49 -7.73
CA ASP A 89 18.72 17.33 -6.85
C ASP A 89 17.95 18.54 -6.27
N ASP A 90 16.80 18.88 -6.89
CA ASP A 90 15.90 19.95 -6.47
C ASP A 90 15.10 19.63 -5.20
N PHE A 91 15.08 18.38 -4.74
CA PHE A 91 14.41 17.97 -3.51
C PHE A 91 15.37 17.95 -2.32
N LYS A 92 15.01 18.65 -1.26
CA LYS A 92 15.76 18.73 -0.01
C LYS A 92 14.96 18.16 1.15
N VAL A 93 15.66 17.87 2.25
CA VAL A 93 15.01 17.55 3.52
C VAL A 93 14.10 18.71 3.93
N ALA A 94 12.95 18.38 4.50
CA ALA A 94 11.81 19.24 4.82
C ALA A 94 10.93 19.69 3.63
N ASP A 95 11.30 19.40 2.38
CA ASP A 95 10.43 19.71 1.24
C ASP A 95 9.18 18.84 1.24
N ASN A 96 8.08 19.43 0.76
CA ASN A 96 6.86 18.67 0.50
C ASN A 96 7.01 17.89 -0.82
N VAL A 97 6.59 16.63 -0.80
CA VAL A 97 6.72 15.71 -1.93
C VAL A 97 5.42 14.95 -2.16
N LYS A 98 5.11 14.73 -3.43
CA LYS A 98 4.06 13.85 -3.94
C LYS A 98 4.72 12.65 -4.61
N LEU A 99 4.27 11.45 -4.26
CA LEU A 99 4.86 10.20 -4.71
C LEU A 99 3.77 9.29 -5.25
N ILE A 100 4.06 8.68 -6.39
CA ILE A 100 3.31 7.52 -6.89
C ILE A 100 4.22 6.31 -6.73
N CYS A 101 3.76 5.31 -6.00
CA CYS A 101 4.54 4.13 -5.67
C CYS A 101 3.83 2.86 -6.11
N HIS A 102 4.64 1.82 -6.37
CA HIS A 102 4.19 0.44 -6.37
C HIS A 102 4.49 -0.19 -5.02
N VAL A 103 3.63 -1.11 -4.61
CA VAL A 103 3.77 -1.87 -3.36
C VAL A 103 4.30 -3.26 -3.69
N TYR A 104 5.45 -3.60 -3.14
CA TYR A 104 6.05 -4.93 -3.24
C TYR A 104 6.13 -5.57 -1.86
N SER A 105 6.42 -6.87 -1.83
CA SER A 105 6.82 -7.52 -0.58
C SER A 105 8.26 -7.16 -0.25
N GLY A 106 8.50 -6.77 0.99
CA GLY A 106 9.83 -6.72 1.57
C GLY A 106 10.14 -8.02 2.30
N ILE A 107 11.19 -8.71 1.87
CA ILE A 107 11.81 -9.82 2.60
C ILE A 107 13.13 -9.32 3.21
N LYS A 108 13.50 -9.86 4.36
CA LYS A 108 14.80 -9.61 4.99
C LYS A 108 15.87 -10.44 4.28
N GLY A 109 16.85 -9.78 3.66
CA GLY A 109 18.09 -10.40 3.17
C GLY A 109 17.91 -11.43 2.04
N ASP A 110 18.99 -11.77 1.36
CA ASP A 110 19.05 -12.81 0.32
C ASP A 110 19.00 -14.24 0.91
N ASP A 111 18.74 -14.40 2.22
CA ASP A 111 18.65 -15.71 2.85
C ASP A 111 17.20 -16.21 2.81
N ASP A 112 16.92 -17.01 1.78
CA ASP A 112 15.64 -17.66 1.47
C ASP A 112 15.04 -18.51 2.60
N ASP A 113 15.78 -18.79 3.67
CA ASP A 113 15.39 -19.73 4.72
C ASP A 113 14.68 -19.09 5.94
N ASP A 114 14.72 -17.77 6.09
CA ASP A 114 14.24 -17.10 7.31
C ASP A 114 12.81 -16.53 7.17
N VAL A 115 11.86 -17.39 6.82
CA VAL A 115 10.41 -17.09 6.71
C VAL A 115 9.80 -16.57 8.04
N LYS A 116 10.55 -16.66 9.15
CA LYS A 116 10.18 -16.10 10.46
C LYS A 116 10.45 -14.60 10.59
N ALA A 117 11.26 -14.01 9.71
CA ALA A 117 11.40 -12.56 9.64
C ALA A 117 10.13 -11.96 9.02
N GLY A 118 9.40 -11.18 9.81
CA GLY A 118 8.08 -10.65 9.42
C GLY A 118 8.12 -9.95 8.05
N ARG A 119 7.23 -10.38 7.13
CA ARG A 119 7.04 -9.70 5.84
C ARG A 119 6.50 -8.30 6.09
N TYR A 120 7.01 -7.34 5.33
CA TYR A 120 6.54 -5.94 5.35
C TYR A 120 6.24 -5.47 3.93
N ALA A 121 5.58 -4.32 3.80
CA ALA A 121 5.35 -3.72 2.50
C ALA A 121 6.56 -2.86 2.12
N ARG A 122 7.12 -3.12 0.94
CA ARG A 122 8.19 -2.31 0.34
C ARG A 122 7.57 -1.38 -0.69
N LEU A 123 7.63 -0.08 -0.45
CA LEU A 123 7.17 0.91 -1.41
C LEU A 123 8.30 1.25 -2.37
N VAL A 124 8.03 1.21 -3.67
CA VAL A 124 8.97 1.59 -4.72
C VAL A 124 8.39 2.77 -5.49
N ALA A 125 9.07 3.91 -5.47
CA ALA A 125 8.63 5.10 -6.17
C ALA A 125 8.75 4.95 -7.69
N LYS A 126 7.73 5.43 -8.39
CA LYS A 126 7.66 5.54 -9.85
C LYS A 126 7.58 6.99 -10.32
N LEU A 127 6.99 7.86 -9.50
CA LEU A 127 6.97 9.29 -9.73
C LEU A 127 7.31 10.01 -8.42
N ILE A 128 8.15 11.03 -8.55
CA ILE A 128 8.45 12.00 -7.51
C ILE A 128 8.17 13.37 -8.08
N ASP A 129 7.26 14.11 -7.45
CA ASP A 129 6.84 15.42 -7.90
C ASP A 129 6.55 16.35 -6.72
N ARG A 130 6.40 17.64 -7.01
CA ARG A 130 5.98 18.62 -6.02
C ARG A 130 4.46 18.56 -5.84
N PRO A 131 3.95 18.51 -4.60
CA PRO A 131 2.52 18.47 -4.38
C PRO A 131 1.88 19.81 -4.75
N THR A 132 0.65 19.75 -5.25
CA THR A 132 -0.19 20.93 -5.46
C THR A 132 -0.91 21.34 -4.18
N LEU A 133 -1.54 22.51 -4.17
CA LEU A 133 -2.34 22.98 -3.02
C LEU A 133 -3.50 22.04 -2.67
N LEU A 134 -4.00 21.25 -3.63
CA LEU A 134 -5.06 20.26 -3.39
C LEU A 134 -4.53 18.97 -2.77
N ASP A 135 -3.24 18.68 -2.94
CA ASP A 135 -2.60 17.47 -2.44
C ASP A 135 -2.17 17.61 -0.97
N MET A 136 -1.95 18.83 -0.50
CA MET A 136 -1.54 19.14 0.87
C MET A 136 -2.71 19.67 1.69
N ARG A 137 -2.78 19.27 2.97
CA ARG A 137 -3.52 20.09 3.94
C ARG A 137 -2.79 21.42 4.05
N THR A 138 -3.52 22.53 4.04
CA THR A 138 -2.97 23.83 4.43
C THR A 138 -2.40 23.67 5.82
N THR A 139 -1.08 23.55 5.93
CA THR A 139 -0.37 23.68 7.20
C THR A 139 -0.70 25.05 7.76
N GLY A 140 -0.89 25.11 9.08
CA GLY A 140 -1.52 26.22 9.80
C GLY A 140 -0.87 27.61 9.74
N ASP A 141 -0.01 27.89 8.77
CA ASP A 141 0.49 29.25 8.53
C ASP A 141 -0.64 30.16 8.00
N PHE A 142 -1.67 29.60 7.35
CA PHE A 142 -2.90 30.33 7.03
C PHE A 142 -3.96 30.28 8.14
N SER A 143 -3.90 29.34 9.08
CA SER A 143 -4.73 29.42 10.30
C SER A 143 -4.18 30.43 11.31
N GLN A 144 -2.92 30.86 11.17
CA GLN A 144 -2.38 32.04 11.86
C GLN A 144 -2.69 33.35 11.13
N LEU A 145 -3.19 33.28 9.88
CA LEU A 145 -3.76 34.42 9.16
C LEU A 145 -5.24 34.64 9.50
N ASP A 146 -5.83 33.83 10.38
CA ASP A 146 -7.07 34.17 11.07
C ASP A 146 -6.79 35.25 12.12
N LEU A 147 -6.92 36.49 11.64
CA LEU A 147 -7.64 37.56 12.31
C LEU A 147 -7.20 37.81 13.76
N SER A 148 -6.32 38.81 13.92
CA SER A 148 -6.28 39.70 15.09
C SER A 148 -7.57 40.51 15.27
N GLY A 149 -8.71 39.94 14.89
CA GLY A 149 -10.06 40.47 14.93
C GLY A 149 -10.93 39.43 15.63
N ASN A 150 -11.09 39.65 16.92
CA ASN A 150 -12.07 39.03 17.79
C ASN A 150 -13.42 38.91 17.08
N ASP A 151 -13.87 37.69 16.75
CA ASP A 151 -15.29 37.28 16.65
C ASP A 151 -15.41 35.82 16.20
N GLY A 152 -15.94 34.97 17.10
CA GLY A 152 -16.51 33.66 16.76
C GLY A 152 -15.50 32.57 16.38
N ALA A 153 -15.13 31.73 17.35
CA ALA A 153 -14.49 30.45 17.10
C ALA A 153 -15.31 29.63 16.09
N PHE A 154 -14.91 29.66 14.82
CA PHE A 154 -15.27 28.61 13.88
C PHE A 154 -14.49 27.39 14.34
N ASP A 155 -15.19 26.54 15.09
CA ASP A 155 -14.79 25.16 15.34
C ASP A 155 -14.48 24.57 13.96
N SER A 156 -13.20 24.38 13.67
CA SER A 156 -12.77 23.77 12.43
C SER A 156 -13.45 22.43 12.39
N PHE A 157 -14.41 22.26 11.48
CA PHE A 157 -15.13 21.01 11.30
C PHE A 157 -14.05 19.97 10.97
N GLU A 158 -13.59 19.22 11.98
CA GLU A 158 -12.60 18.15 11.82
C GLU A 158 -13.30 17.04 11.05
N LEU A 159 -13.33 17.20 9.72
CA LEU A 159 -13.75 16.15 8.82
C LEU A 159 -12.87 14.94 9.15
N PRO A 160 -13.47 13.75 9.38
CA PRO A 160 -12.71 12.54 9.65
C PRO A 160 -11.61 12.40 8.60
N GLU A 161 -10.41 11.94 8.98
CA GLU A 161 -9.25 11.83 8.07
C GLU A 161 -9.57 11.10 6.75
N THR A 162 -10.60 10.26 6.74
CA THR A 162 -11.15 9.54 5.60
C THR A 162 -11.81 10.43 4.53
N PHE A 163 -12.13 11.70 4.81
CA PHE A 163 -12.83 12.60 3.88
C PHE A 163 -11.93 13.65 3.20
N THR A 164 -10.62 13.66 3.47
CA THR A 164 -9.70 14.53 2.72
C THR A 164 -8.97 13.73 1.62
N PRO A 165 -8.91 14.22 0.36
CA PRO A 165 -8.07 13.66 -0.71
C PRO A 165 -6.55 13.66 -0.36
N VAL A 166 -6.21 14.24 0.78
CA VAL A 166 -4.91 14.27 1.45
C VAL A 166 -4.66 12.98 2.25
N SER A 167 -4.90 11.79 1.72
CA SER A 167 -4.58 10.52 2.42
C SER A 167 -3.61 9.67 1.61
N ASN A 168 -2.67 9.04 2.33
CA ASN A 168 -1.71 8.10 1.76
C ASN A 168 -2.46 6.84 1.34
N THR A 169 -3.11 6.89 0.18
CA THR A 169 -4.06 5.86 -0.26
C THR A 169 -3.38 4.80 -1.10
N ILE A 170 -3.97 3.61 -1.07
CA ILE A 170 -3.51 2.48 -1.86
C ILE A 170 -4.68 1.77 -2.52
N GLU A 171 -4.40 1.25 -3.71
CA GLU A 171 -5.28 0.37 -4.45
C GLU A 171 -4.50 -0.83 -4.94
N LEU A 172 -4.86 -2.01 -4.44
CA LEU A 172 -4.21 -3.27 -4.77
C LEU A 172 -5.25 -4.29 -5.23
N ALA A 173 -5.05 -4.88 -6.39
CA ALA A 173 -5.76 -6.08 -6.84
C ALA A 173 -4.81 -7.27 -6.77
N GLY A 174 -5.32 -8.44 -6.43
CA GLY A 174 -4.49 -9.65 -6.43
C GLY A 174 -5.25 -10.86 -5.94
N PHE A 175 -4.52 -11.95 -5.72
CA PHE A 175 -5.07 -13.20 -5.22
C PHE A 175 -4.60 -13.45 -3.80
N VAL A 176 -5.51 -13.88 -2.93
CA VAL A 176 -5.17 -14.23 -1.55
C VAL A 176 -4.35 -15.52 -1.54
N ASP A 177 -3.12 -15.45 -1.04
CA ASP A 177 -2.23 -16.59 -0.91
C ASP A 177 -2.09 -16.97 0.57
N GLY A 178 -2.46 -18.20 0.93
CA GLY A 178 -2.49 -18.65 2.33
C GLY A 178 -3.73 -18.22 3.12
N ALA A 179 -3.99 -18.93 4.21
CA ALA A 179 -5.17 -18.71 5.05
C ALA A 179 -5.07 -17.38 5.81
N PRO A 180 -6.12 -16.52 5.78
CA PRO A 180 -6.13 -15.30 6.57
C PRO A 180 -6.01 -15.60 8.07
N MET A 181 -5.14 -14.86 8.75
CA MET A 181 -4.86 -15.01 10.18
C MET A 181 -5.62 -13.95 10.98
N LEU A 182 -6.51 -14.39 11.87
CA LEU A 182 -7.21 -13.51 12.79
C LEU A 182 -6.44 -13.47 14.10
N VAL A 183 -5.85 -12.33 14.42
CA VAL A 183 -5.23 -12.02 15.71
C VAL A 183 -6.28 -11.33 16.56
N ARG A 184 -6.70 -12.00 17.63
CA ARG A 184 -7.70 -11.44 18.55
C ARG A 184 -7.02 -10.73 19.70
N ASP A 185 -7.55 -9.57 20.06
CA ASP A 185 -7.19 -8.91 21.32
C ASP A 185 -8.07 -9.41 22.46
N GLN A 186 -7.65 -9.22 23.72
CA GLN A 186 -8.42 -9.67 24.89
C GLN A 186 -9.84 -9.08 24.92
N ASP A 187 -9.97 -7.81 24.53
CA ASP A 187 -11.24 -7.06 24.52
C ASP A 187 -11.93 -7.05 23.14
N HIS A 188 -11.39 -7.75 22.13
CA HIS A 188 -11.85 -7.74 20.74
C HIS A 188 -11.91 -6.35 20.05
N GLU A 189 -11.50 -5.27 20.70
CA GLU A 189 -11.52 -3.93 20.13
C GLU A 189 -10.44 -3.74 19.06
N ARG A 190 -9.29 -4.41 19.23
CA ARG A 190 -8.14 -4.35 18.32
C ARG A 190 -7.92 -5.66 17.59
N ASP A 191 -9.00 -6.38 17.29
CA ASP A 191 -8.93 -7.54 16.41
C ASP A 191 -8.30 -7.13 15.06
N ARG A 192 -7.38 -7.96 14.59
CA ARG A 192 -6.66 -7.75 13.33
C ARG A 192 -6.76 -8.97 12.47
N LEU A 193 -7.14 -8.78 11.21
CA LEU A 193 -7.08 -9.81 10.19
C LEU A 193 -5.91 -9.50 9.27
N ILE A 194 -4.96 -10.43 9.18
CA ILE A 194 -3.81 -10.32 8.28
C ILE A 194 -3.97 -11.38 7.19
N PHE A 195 -3.86 -10.96 5.93
CA PHE A 195 -3.81 -11.87 4.80
C PHE A 195 -2.73 -11.44 3.81
N MET A 196 -2.24 -12.40 3.03
CA MET A 196 -1.16 -12.18 2.08
C MET A 196 -1.73 -12.07 0.68
N LEU A 197 -1.38 -10.99 -0.03
CA LEU A 197 -1.83 -10.72 -1.38
C LEU A 197 -0.70 -11.02 -2.38
N ARG A 198 -0.99 -11.85 -3.38
CA ARG A 198 -0.06 -12.18 -4.46
C ARG A 198 -0.49 -11.54 -5.77
N GLN A 199 0.48 -10.95 -6.46
CA GLN A 199 0.28 -10.30 -7.76
C GLN A 199 1.16 -10.89 -8.87
N ALA A 200 2.24 -11.59 -8.51
CA ALA A 200 3.20 -12.15 -9.45
C ALA A 200 3.43 -13.64 -9.18
N ASP A 201 4.10 -14.30 -10.11
CA ASP A 201 4.41 -15.73 -10.00
C ASP A 201 5.40 -16.03 -8.86
N SER A 202 6.21 -15.07 -8.41
CA SER A 202 7.11 -15.34 -7.29
C SER A 202 6.34 -15.43 -5.94
N PRO A 203 6.42 -16.55 -5.20
CA PRO A 203 5.81 -16.70 -3.87
C PRO A 203 6.51 -15.89 -2.78
N GLN A 204 7.67 -15.31 -3.11
CA GLN A 204 8.38 -14.37 -2.26
C GLN A 204 7.73 -12.98 -2.29
N LEU A 205 7.02 -12.64 -3.37
CA LEU A 205 6.39 -11.33 -3.57
C LEU A 205 4.95 -11.26 -3.00
N LEU A 206 4.77 -11.68 -1.74
CA LEU A 206 3.48 -11.58 -1.05
C LEU A 206 3.38 -10.29 -0.23
N ILE A 207 2.39 -9.47 -0.54
CA ILE A 207 2.15 -8.20 0.15
C ILE A 207 1.26 -8.47 1.37
N PRO A 208 1.73 -8.20 2.61
CA PRO A 208 0.89 -8.32 3.79
C PRO A 208 -0.14 -7.18 3.83
N VAL A 209 -1.41 -7.54 4.01
CA VAL A 209 -2.52 -6.58 4.17
C VAL A 209 -3.20 -6.83 5.51
N GLU A 210 -3.35 -5.76 6.29
CA GLU A 210 -4.04 -5.77 7.59
C GLU A 210 -5.42 -5.13 7.48
N ILE A 211 -6.44 -5.77 8.03
CA ILE A 211 -7.74 -5.16 8.35
C ILE A 211 -7.85 -5.08 9.86
N ALA A 212 -7.98 -3.87 10.39
CA ALA A 212 -8.07 -3.64 11.83
C ALA A 212 -9.52 -3.41 12.30
N GLY A 213 -9.76 -3.72 13.56
CA GLY A 213 -10.98 -3.39 14.29
C GLY A 213 -12.11 -4.41 14.16
N LYS A 214 -13.31 -3.98 14.56
CA LYS A 214 -14.50 -4.83 14.74
C LYS A 214 -14.95 -5.59 13.49
N HIS A 215 -14.53 -5.16 12.29
CA HIS A 215 -14.88 -5.82 11.04
C HIS A 215 -13.96 -6.99 10.68
N ALA A 216 -12.79 -7.14 11.31
CA ALA A 216 -11.82 -8.19 11.02
C ALA A 216 -12.42 -9.61 11.09
N PRO A 217 -13.23 -9.99 12.11
CA PRO A 217 -13.86 -11.31 12.16
C PRO A 217 -14.87 -11.55 11.01
N SER A 218 -15.55 -10.50 10.54
CA SER A 218 -16.50 -10.59 9.44
C SER A 218 -15.78 -10.85 8.11
N TYR A 219 -14.70 -10.11 7.85
CA TYR A 219 -13.86 -10.36 6.67
C TYR A 219 -13.21 -11.74 6.69
N ARG A 220 -12.87 -12.30 7.86
CA ARG A 220 -12.28 -13.64 7.97
C ARG A 220 -13.18 -14.74 7.41
N LYS A 221 -14.50 -14.54 7.43
CA LYS A 221 -15.49 -15.49 6.89
C LYS A 221 -15.60 -15.42 5.37
N VAL A 222 -15.31 -14.25 4.78
CA VAL A 222 -15.54 -13.96 3.36
C VAL A 222 -14.26 -14.10 2.54
N VAL A 223 -13.13 -13.66 3.09
CA VAL A 223 -11.83 -13.72 2.42
C VAL A 223 -11.30 -15.16 2.47
N THR A 224 -11.16 -15.77 1.30
CA THR A 224 -10.72 -17.17 1.14
C THR A 224 -9.48 -17.27 0.27
N VAL A 225 -8.73 -18.36 0.44
CA VAL A 225 -7.48 -18.60 -0.33
C VAL A 225 -7.79 -18.78 -1.81
N GLY A 226 -7.02 -18.14 -2.69
CA GLY A 226 -7.20 -18.14 -4.14
C GLY A 226 -8.32 -17.23 -4.66
N MET A 227 -8.96 -16.45 -3.77
CA MET A 227 -9.95 -15.44 -4.11
C MET A 227 -9.25 -14.22 -4.72
N ALA A 228 -9.82 -13.71 -5.82
CA ALA A 228 -9.41 -12.44 -6.41
C ALA A 228 -10.05 -11.28 -5.63
N VAL A 229 -9.22 -10.44 -5.03
CA VAL A 229 -9.66 -9.34 -4.17
C VAL A 229 -9.10 -8.02 -4.66
N PHE A 230 -9.89 -6.96 -4.45
CA PHE A 230 -9.46 -5.59 -4.61
C PHE A 230 -9.49 -4.93 -3.23
N VAL A 231 -8.39 -4.30 -2.87
CA VAL A 231 -8.09 -3.72 -1.56
C VAL A 231 -7.91 -2.22 -1.74
N THR A 232 -8.67 -1.45 -0.97
CA THR A 232 -8.46 -0.02 -0.80
C THR A 232 -8.10 0.27 0.64
N GLY A 233 -7.10 1.10 0.85
CA GLY A 233 -6.60 1.35 2.18
C GLY A 233 -5.63 2.51 2.24
N ILE A 234 -4.84 2.50 3.31
CA ILE A 234 -3.82 3.48 3.59
C ILE A 234 -2.47 2.83 3.83
N VAL A 235 -1.40 3.55 3.49
CA VAL A 235 -0.05 3.24 3.95
C VAL A 235 0.17 3.88 5.32
N MET A 236 0.65 3.08 6.25
CA MET A 236 1.11 3.55 7.55
C MET A 236 2.59 3.18 7.75
N SER A 237 3.23 3.87 8.68
CA SER A 237 4.47 3.40 9.27
C SER A 237 4.16 2.35 10.34
N ALA A 238 4.95 1.28 10.36
CA ALA A 238 5.02 0.33 11.45
C ALA A 238 6.48 0.15 11.86
N LYS A 239 6.72 -0.22 13.11
CA LYS A 239 8.05 -0.60 13.56
C LYS A 239 8.21 -2.10 13.43
N ARG A 240 9.35 -2.50 12.89
CA ARG A 240 9.77 -3.89 12.93
C ARG A 240 10.02 -4.34 14.37
N PRO A 241 9.55 -5.54 14.77
CA PRO A 241 9.71 -6.03 16.14
C PRO A 241 11.15 -6.45 16.46
N ASP A 242 11.97 -6.76 15.46
CA ASP A 242 13.35 -7.25 15.63
C ASP A 242 14.36 -6.11 15.81
N ASN A 243 14.33 -5.10 14.94
CA ASN A 243 15.33 -4.03 14.93
C ASN A 243 14.75 -2.63 15.22
N GLY A 244 13.42 -2.52 15.41
CA GLY A 244 12.75 -1.23 15.61
C GLY A 244 12.71 -0.33 14.36
N GLU A 245 13.19 -0.81 13.21
CA GLU A 245 13.25 -0.06 11.96
C GLU A 245 11.85 0.27 11.47
N SER A 246 11.69 1.49 10.96
CA SER A 246 10.44 1.94 10.36
C SER A 246 10.23 1.24 9.02
N VAL A 247 9.09 0.58 8.86
CA VAL A 247 8.65 -0.08 7.62
C VAL A 247 7.27 0.40 7.21
N ALA A 248 6.95 0.26 5.92
CA ALA A 248 5.58 0.49 5.48
C ALA A 248 4.70 -0.73 5.81
N ALA A 249 3.50 -0.45 6.30
CA ALA A 249 2.43 -1.41 6.52
C ALA A 249 1.18 -0.96 5.76
N ILE A 250 0.47 -1.94 5.18
CA ILE A 250 -0.76 -1.70 4.43
C ILE A 250 -1.95 -2.00 5.34
N ARG A 251 -2.73 -0.97 5.66
CA ARG A 251 -4.01 -1.12 6.36
C ARG A 251 -5.14 -0.89 5.40
N SER A 252 -5.97 -1.91 5.23
CA SER A 252 -7.14 -1.88 4.37
C SER A 252 -8.34 -1.32 5.13
N ASN A 253 -9.01 -0.35 4.49
CA ASN A 253 -10.29 0.17 4.95
C ASN A 253 -11.45 -0.63 4.33
N HIS A 254 -11.26 -1.13 3.11
CA HIS A 254 -12.29 -1.86 2.39
C HIS A 254 -11.69 -2.91 1.45
N VAL A 255 -12.29 -4.10 1.46
CA VAL A 255 -11.95 -5.21 0.57
C VAL A 255 -13.21 -5.68 -0.15
N ARG A 256 -13.12 -5.80 -1.47
CA ARG A 256 -14.18 -6.34 -2.31
C ARG A 256 -13.65 -7.44 -3.21
N LYS A 257 -14.56 -8.19 -3.84
CA LYS A 257 -14.22 -9.06 -4.98
C LYS A 257 -13.67 -8.19 -6.11
N ALA A 258 -12.55 -8.62 -6.69
CA ALA A 258 -11.98 -7.96 -7.85
C ALA A 258 -12.89 -8.15 -9.08
N VAL A 259 -12.99 -7.12 -9.90
CA VAL A 259 -13.73 -7.09 -11.16
C VAL A 259 -12.71 -7.23 -12.28
N PRO A 260 -12.71 -8.35 -13.05
CA PRO A 260 -11.68 -8.64 -14.03
C PRO A 260 -11.40 -7.53 -15.03
N SER A 261 -12.44 -6.92 -15.59
CA SER A 261 -12.31 -5.86 -16.60
C SER A 261 -11.75 -4.52 -16.08
N LYS A 262 -11.70 -4.33 -14.76
CA LYS A 262 -11.28 -3.06 -14.13
C LYS A 262 -10.01 -3.17 -13.30
N ASP A 263 -9.79 -4.34 -12.70
CA ASP A 263 -8.76 -4.54 -11.67
C ASP A 263 -7.58 -5.38 -12.19
N PHE A 264 -7.73 -6.01 -13.35
CA PHE A 264 -6.71 -6.85 -13.99
C PHE A 264 -6.54 -6.51 -15.48
N GLN A 265 -5.36 -6.77 -16.02
CA GLN A 265 -5.02 -6.62 -17.45
C GLN A 265 -4.80 -7.96 -18.16
N PHE A 266 -4.88 -9.09 -17.45
CA PHE A 266 -4.82 -10.40 -18.08
C PHE A 266 -6.21 -10.84 -18.53
N GLU A 267 -6.29 -11.42 -19.73
CA GLU A 267 -7.53 -11.98 -20.28
C GLU A 267 -7.86 -13.34 -19.65
N THR A 268 -6.83 -14.13 -19.35
CA THR A 268 -6.95 -15.47 -18.76
C THR A 268 -6.25 -15.55 -17.41
N LEU A 269 -6.80 -16.35 -16.50
CA LEU A 269 -6.18 -16.58 -15.19
C LEU A 269 -4.79 -17.21 -15.33
N PRO A 270 -3.74 -16.60 -14.76
CA PRO A 270 -2.39 -17.17 -14.78
C PRO A 270 -2.31 -18.54 -14.10
N ASP A 271 -1.39 -19.39 -14.53
CA ASP A 271 -1.26 -20.76 -14.01
C ASP A 271 -0.85 -20.80 -12.54
N TRP A 272 -0.06 -19.83 -12.08
CA TRP A 272 0.31 -19.68 -10.68
C TRP A 272 -0.90 -19.40 -9.77
N VAL A 273 -1.98 -18.83 -10.30
CA VAL A 273 -3.24 -18.68 -9.55
C VAL A 273 -3.93 -20.04 -9.38
N LYS A 274 -3.90 -20.88 -10.44
CA LYS A 274 -4.46 -22.23 -10.38
C LYS A 274 -3.69 -23.07 -9.35
N SER A 275 -2.37 -22.93 -9.28
CA SER A 275 -1.55 -23.65 -8.30
C SER A 275 -1.88 -23.27 -6.85
N ILE A 276 -2.22 -22.01 -6.56
CA ILE A 276 -2.72 -21.58 -5.24
C ILE A 276 -3.97 -22.37 -4.85
N ARG A 277 -4.93 -22.49 -5.76
CA ARG A 277 -6.20 -23.19 -5.50
C ARG A 277 -6.00 -24.69 -5.29
N ILE A 278 -5.17 -25.32 -6.12
CA ILE A 278 -4.85 -26.75 -6.02
C ILE A 278 -4.15 -27.04 -4.68
N ARG A 279 -3.12 -26.25 -4.35
CA ARG A 279 -2.39 -26.38 -3.07
C ARG A 279 -3.34 -26.25 -1.87
N TRP A 280 -4.26 -25.28 -1.90
CA TRP A 280 -5.23 -25.11 -0.82
C TRP A 280 -6.23 -26.27 -0.73
N ALA A 281 -6.72 -26.78 -1.85
CA ALA A 281 -7.61 -27.94 -1.87
C ALA A 281 -6.93 -29.18 -1.25
N ASN A 282 -5.66 -29.43 -1.61
CA ASN A 282 -4.88 -30.52 -1.04
C ASN A 282 -4.67 -30.35 0.47
N HIS A 283 -4.36 -29.12 0.92
CA HIS A 283 -4.22 -28.82 2.34
C HIS A 283 -5.53 -29.08 3.12
N VAL A 284 -6.67 -28.65 2.60
CA VAL A 284 -7.99 -28.90 3.23
C VAL A 284 -8.31 -30.39 3.30
N GLN A 285 -7.98 -31.17 2.27
CA GLN A 285 -8.16 -32.62 2.29
C GLN A 285 -7.28 -33.29 3.35
N GLN A 286 -6.02 -32.88 3.46
CA GLN A 286 -5.09 -33.39 4.47
C GLN A 286 -5.56 -33.06 5.89
N GLU A 287 -6.01 -31.84 6.14
CA GLU A 287 -6.52 -31.43 7.47
C GLU A 287 -7.79 -32.19 7.85
N ARG A 288 -8.70 -32.43 6.90
CA ARG A 288 -9.89 -33.27 7.13
C ARG A 288 -9.51 -34.71 7.46
N ALA A 289 -8.56 -35.30 6.74
CA ALA A 289 -8.08 -36.64 7.02
C ALA A 289 -7.42 -36.73 8.41
N ARG A 290 -6.64 -35.72 8.82
CA ARG A 290 -6.04 -35.65 10.16
C ARG A 290 -7.09 -35.53 11.26
N ALA A 291 -8.10 -34.69 11.07
CA ALA A 291 -9.19 -34.53 12.03
C ALA A 291 -9.98 -35.85 12.19
N ALA A 292 -10.34 -36.51 11.09
CA ALA A 292 -11.02 -37.80 11.11
C ALA A 292 -10.18 -38.89 11.78
N ALA A 293 -8.86 -38.92 11.54
CA ALA A 293 -7.95 -39.85 12.20
C ALA A 293 -7.86 -39.61 13.71
N MET A 294 -7.82 -38.35 14.17
CA MET A 294 -7.82 -38.02 15.60
C MET A 294 -9.15 -38.37 16.27
N GLU A 295 -10.29 -38.16 15.61
CA GLU A 295 -11.59 -38.55 16.12
C GLU A 295 -11.73 -40.07 16.22
N ALA A 296 -11.30 -40.81 15.20
CA ALA A 296 -11.27 -42.28 15.22
C ALA A 296 -10.35 -42.81 16.34
N ALA A 297 -9.19 -42.18 16.56
CA ALA A 297 -8.29 -42.54 17.65
C ALA A 297 -8.90 -42.29 19.03
N ARG A 298 -9.61 -41.15 19.21
CA ARG A 298 -10.35 -40.84 20.45
C ARG A 298 -11.48 -41.83 20.71
N GLN A 299 -12.24 -42.20 19.67
CA GLN A 299 -13.31 -43.18 19.79
C GLN A 299 -12.76 -44.58 20.13
N ALA A 300 -11.64 -44.98 19.51
CA ALA A 300 -10.98 -46.25 19.82
C ALA A 300 -10.48 -46.30 21.27
N GLN A 301 -9.89 -45.22 21.78
CA GLN A 301 -9.46 -45.11 23.19
C GLN A 301 -10.65 -45.16 24.14
N ALA A 302 -11.74 -44.44 23.85
CA ALA A 302 -12.95 -44.46 24.67
C ALA A 302 -13.59 -45.87 24.71
N THR A 303 -13.62 -46.57 23.57
CA THR A 303 -14.13 -47.94 23.48
C THR A 303 -13.25 -48.91 24.28
N ALA A 304 -11.92 -48.79 24.16
CA ALA A 304 -10.99 -49.63 24.91
C ALA A 304 -11.13 -49.44 26.44
N LEU A 305 -11.29 -48.18 26.90
CA LEU A 305 -11.54 -47.88 28.31
C LEU A 305 -12.87 -48.46 28.80
N SER A 306 -13.93 -48.40 27.98
CA SER A 306 -15.24 -48.97 28.32
C SER A 306 -15.29 -50.50 28.37
N LEU A 307 -14.36 -51.18 27.68
CA LEU A 307 -14.23 -52.64 27.70
C LEU A 307 -13.34 -53.14 28.84
N SER A 308 -12.58 -52.24 29.49
CA SER A 308 -11.68 -52.54 30.60
C SER A 308 -12.27 -52.25 31.99
N ALA A 309 -13.46 -51.65 32.05
CA ALA A 309 -14.22 -51.36 33.27
C ALA A 309 -15.37 -52.36 33.45
#